data_AF-C0F0C6-F1
#
_entry.id   AF-C0F0C6-F1
#
_cell.length_a   1.000
_cell.length_b   1.000
_cell.length_c   1.000
_cell.angle_alpha   90.00
_cell.angle_beta   90.00
_cell.angle_gamma   90.00
#
_symmetry.space_group_name_H-M   'P 1'
#
loop_
_entity.id
_entity.type
_entity.pdbx_description
1 polymer ?
#
loop_
_entity_poly.entity_id
_entity_poly.type
_entity_poly.pdbx_seq_one_letter_code
_entity_poly.pdbx_strand_id
1 'polypeptide(L)'
;MLMNRTTPFMVPVDDANPAIIKNEALCSECGHCFAVCEEEIGVAAKYLLNQREAYQCIGCGQCSAVCPEKAITGRPHYKIVKELIQDPEKIVVFSTSPSVRVGFADGFGKEPGTFAQDEMVGALRALGADYVFDVTFSADLTIMEEGSELLSRILKGTGPLPQFTSCCPAWVKYMENFHPDKTKYLSSAKSPIGMQGAVIKTYFAHKKHIDPEKIISVAVTPCTAKKAEIAREELCDAGKLLNIEEMRDNDYVITTKELVQWCKEEGMDLGKITPSKYDSVLGEGTGAGMIFGNTGGVMEAALRTVYRVLEGKEAPADFYQLRPVRGLNNRKEAEVTIAGKNLKVCILYGTAAAEEFLAEDMSGYHFVEVMTCPGGCISGAGQPDCGSVPVSDAVRKKRIASLYQADERAQYRNSMDNPEIGMIYNEFFKEPLSLLSETLLHTTYKSK
;
A
#
# COMPACT_ATOMS: atom_id res chain seq x y z
N MET A 1 30.29 22.66 4.72
CA MET A 1 31.41 22.36 3.80
C MET A 1 30.85 21.53 2.66
N LEU A 2 30.53 22.16 1.53
CA LEU A 2 30.11 21.47 0.30
C LEU A 2 31.34 20.80 -0.30
N MET A 3 31.52 19.50 -0.06
CA MET A 3 32.54 18.72 -0.74
C MET A 3 32.18 18.63 -2.23
N ASN A 4 33.15 18.95 -3.09
CA ASN A 4 33.14 18.65 -4.53
C ASN A 4 32.80 17.16 -4.73
N ARG A 5 31.54 16.84 -5.02
CA ARG A 5 31.08 15.50 -5.40
C ARG A 5 31.18 15.36 -6.92
N THR A 6 32.22 14.69 -7.42
CA THR A 6 32.46 14.38 -8.85
C THR A 6 31.89 13.01 -9.25
N THR A 7 30.68 12.65 -8.79
CA THR A 7 29.97 11.39 -9.12
C THR A 7 28.47 11.55 -8.84
N PRO A 8 27.56 10.78 -9.49
CA PRO A 8 26.36 11.29 -10.15
C PRO A 8 25.35 12.01 -9.24
N PHE A 9 24.83 13.13 -9.74
CA PHE A 9 23.77 13.95 -9.11
C PHE A 9 22.35 13.37 -9.31
N MET A 10 22.20 12.21 -9.94
CA MET A 10 20.89 11.66 -10.30
C MET A 10 20.83 10.17 -10.00
N VAL A 11 19.64 9.69 -9.63
CA VAL A 11 19.41 8.24 -9.54
C VAL A 11 19.38 7.63 -10.94
N PRO A 12 20.05 6.50 -11.18
CA PRO A 12 19.84 5.73 -12.39
C PRO A 12 18.46 5.07 -12.34
N VAL A 13 17.82 4.95 -13.51
CA VAL A 13 16.55 4.24 -13.67
C VAL A 13 16.73 3.27 -14.83
N ASP A 14 16.64 1.97 -14.52
CA ASP A 14 16.69 0.90 -15.51
C ASP A 14 15.45 0.95 -16.42
N ASP A 15 15.62 0.76 -17.73
CA ASP A 15 14.52 0.74 -18.71
C ASP A 15 13.51 -0.38 -18.45
N ALA A 16 13.92 -1.48 -17.82
CA ALA A 16 13.08 -2.59 -17.40
C ALA A 16 12.40 -2.36 -16.04
N ASN A 17 12.65 -1.23 -15.35
CA ASN A 17 12.05 -0.94 -14.06
C ASN A 17 10.50 -0.89 -14.17
N PRO A 18 9.75 -1.78 -13.49
CA PRO A 18 8.31 -1.86 -13.67
C PRO A 18 7.56 -0.70 -13.01
N ALA A 19 8.18 0.04 -12.09
CA ALA A 19 7.53 1.08 -11.30
C ALA A 19 7.66 2.48 -11.89
N ILE A 20 8.85 2.83 -12.39
CA ILE A 20 9.19 4.17 -12.86
C ILE A 20 9.98 4.12 -14.15
N ILE A 21 9.93 5.21 -14.92
CA ILE A 21 10.71 5.45 -16.13
C ILE A 21 11.41 6.81 -16.04
N LYS A 22 12.52 6.97 -16.76
CA LYS A 22 13.26 8.23 -16.85
C LYS A 22 13.40 8.64 -18.31
N ASN A 23 13.09 9.90 -18.59
CA ASN A 23 13.37 10.55 -19.87
C ASN A 23 14.59 11.46 -19.68
N GLU A 24 15.74 11.02 -20.19
CA GLU A 24 17.00 11.75 -20.08
C GLU A 24 16.95 13.13 -20.77
N ALA A 25 16.17 13.27 -21.84
CA ALA A 25 16.05 14.54 -22.57
C ALA A 25 15.35 15.65 -21.78
N LEU A 26 14.58 15.29 -20.74
CA LEU A 26 13.93 16.24 -19.83
C LEU A 26 14.78 16.53 -18.58
N CYS A 27 15.88 15.81 -18.36
CA CYS A 27 16.59 15.90 -17.09
C CYS A 27 17.52 17.11 -17.03
N SER A 28 17.30 18.00 -16.06
CA SER A 28 18.15 19.16 -15.81
C SER A 28 19.33 18.88 -14.86
N GLU A 29 19.54 17.62 -14.49
CA GLU A 29 20.62 17.18 -13.57
C GLU A 29 20.62 17.88 -12.19
N CYS A 30 19.44 18.36 -11.73
CA CYS A 30 19.31 19.22 -10.56
C CYS A 30 19.60 18.59 -9.18
N GLY A 31 19.81 17.27 -9.04
CA GLY A 31 20.13 16.66 -7.74
C GLY A 31 18.97 16.15 -6.90
N HIS A 32 17.76 16.68 -7.06
CA HIS A 32 16.65 16.42 -6.12
C HIS A 32 16.31 14.93 -5.99
N CYS A 33 16.30 14.21 -7.11
CA CYS A 33 16.00 12.78 -7.13
C CYS A 33 17.04 11.94 -6.36
N PHE A 34 18.30 12.36 -6.37
CA PHE A 34 19.37 11.69 -5.64
C PHE A 34 19.30 12.03 -4.15
N ALA A 35 19.12 13.31 -3.81
CA ALA A 35 19.02 13.77 -2.42
C ALA A 35 17.93 13.05 -1.64
N VAL A 36 16.69 12.98 -2.16
CA VAL A 36 15.61 12.25 -1.48
C VAL A 36 15.93 10.76 -1.34
N CYS A 37 16.62 10.17 -2.32
CA CYS A 37 16.95 8.76 -2.30
C CYS A 37 18.13 8.42 -1.37
N GLU A 38 19.01 9.39 -1.12
CA GLU A 38 20.12 9.31 -0.15
C GLU A 38 19.57 9.52 1.26
N GLU A 39 18.83 10.60 1.49
CA GLU A 39 18.50 11.11 2.82
C GLU A 39 17.27 10.44 3.44
N GLU A 40 16.17 10.27 2.69
CA GLU A 40 14.92 9.72 3.23
C GLU A 40 14.79 8.22 2.97
N ILE A 41 15.28 7.76 1.83
CA ILE A 41 15.15 6.36 1.39
C ILE A 41 16.39 5.54 1.74
N GLY A 42 17.58 6.12 1.81
CA GLY A 42 18.81 5.40 2.15
C GLY A 42 19.37 4.48 1.06
N VAL A 43 18.68 4.29 -0.07
CA VAL A 43 19.16 3.42 -1.18
C VAL A 43 20.36 4.04 -1.88
N ALA A 44 20.33 5.34 -2.18
CA ALA A 44 21.47 5.99 -2.83
C ALA A 44 22.68 6.08 -1.88
N ALA A 45 22.46 6.16 -0.57
CA ALA A 45 23.53 6.13 0.42
C ALA A 45 24.34 4.82 0.39
N LYS A 46 23.67 3.66 0.19
CA LYS A 46 24.34 2.36 0.03
C LYS A 46 25.29 2.34 -1.18
N TYR A 47 24.84 2.92 -2.30
CA TYR A 47 25.65 2.99 -3.52
C TYR A 47 26.85 3.95 -3.37
N LEU A 48 26.72 5.02 -2.59
CA LEU A 48 27.84 5.91 -2.28
C LEU A 48 28.94 5.22 -1.46
N LEU A 49 28.55 4.27 -0.60
CA LEU A 49 29.50 3.46 0.17
C LEU A 49 30.22 2.42 -0.68
N ASN A 50 29.57 1.88 -1.72
CA ASN A 50 30.16 0.91 -2.63
C ASN A 50 29.71 1.10 -4.09
N GLN A 51 30.39 2.00 -4.82
CA GLN A 51 30.06 2.32 -6.22
C GLN A 51 30.26 1.16 -7.22
N ARG A 52 30.77 0.00 -6.78
CA ARG A 52 30.91 -1.20 -7.62
C ARG A 52 29.64 -2.05 -7.65
N GLU A 53 28.74 -1.87 -6.69
CA GLU A 53 27.47 -2.60 -6.64
C GLU A 53 26.45 -1.98 -7.60
N ALA A 54 25.61 -2.81 -8.23
CA ALA A 54 24.53 -2.30 -9.06
C ALA A 54 23.54 -1.49 -8.22
N TYR A 55 22.96 -0.43 -8.80
CA TYR A 55 21.97 0.38 -8.10
C TYR A 55 20.65 -0.40 -7.90
N GLN A 56 20.37 -0.82 -6.67
CA GLN A 56 19.22 -1.66 -6.35
C GLN A 56 17.96 -0.85 -6.04
N CYS A 57 17.34 -0.25 -7.07
CA CYS A 57 16.11 0.52 -6.92
C CYS A 57 14.96 -0.30 -6.32
N ILE A 58 14.36 0.22 -5.24
CA ILE A 58 13.20 -0.40 -4.57
C ILE A 58 11.83 0.00 -5.16
N GLY A 59 11.79 0.84 -6.20
CA GLY A 59 10.56 1.22 -6.91
C GLY A 59 9.63 2.21 -6.19
N CYS A 60 10.03 2.76 -5.03
CA CYS A 60 9.19 3.65 -4.21
C CYS A 60 8.72 4.92 -4.93
N GLY A 61 9.47 5.35 -5.96
CA GLY A 61 9.14 6.48 -6.82
C GLY A 61 9.32 7.86 -6.17
N GLN A 62 9.87 7.98 -4.96
CA GLN A 62 10.07 9.31 -4.35
C GLN A 62 10.98 10.21 -5.20
N CYS A 63 11.92 9.64 -5.95
CA CYS A 63 12.68 10.36 -6.99
C CYS A 63 11.79 10.99 -8.07
N SER A 64 10.67 10.36 -8.46
CA SER A 64 9.66 10.92 -9.34
C SER A 64 8.83 11.99 -8.64
N ALA A 65 8.49 11.78 -7.36
CA ALA A 65 7.69 12.71 -6.58
C ALA A 65 8.37 14.07 -6.35
N VAL A 66 9.70 14.12 -6.39
CA VAL A 66 10.51 15.33 -6.18
C VAL A 66 11.13 15.89 -7.48
N CYS A 67 10.80 15.32 -8.64
CA CYS A 67 11.40 15.74 -9.91
C CYS A 67 10.66 16.96 -10.51
N PRO A 68 11.24 18.17 -10.50
CA PRO A 68 10.56 19.37 -11.00
C PRO A 68 10.31 19.31 -12.51
N GLU A 69 11.26 18.73 -13.27
CA GLU A 69 11.17 18.60 -14.74
C GLU A 69 10.21 17.51 -15.21
N LYS A 70 9.73 16.65 -14.29
CA LYS A 70 9.00 15.42 -14.62
C LYS A 70 9.80 14.49 -15.55
N ALA A 71 11.13 14.54 -15.46
CA ALA A 71 12.03 13.62 -16.14
C ALA A 71 11.87 12.19 -15.63
N ILE A 72 11.51 11.99 -14.36
CA ILE A 72 11.18 10.67 -13.80
C ILE A 72 9.68 10.61 -13.53
N THR A 73 8.99 9.62 -14.10
CA THR A 73 7.54 9.41 -13.94
C THR A 73 7.23 7.96 -13.59
N GLY A 74 6.02 7.69 -13.10
CA GLY A 74 5.54 6.32 -12.95
C GLY A 74 5.34 5.67 -14.32
N ARG A 75 5.66 4.37 -14.46
CA ARG A 75 5.42 3.65 -15.71
C ARG A 75 3.91 3.60 -16.00
N PRO A 76 3.41 4.12 -17.12
CA PRO A 76 1.97 4.22 -17.35
C PRO A 76 1.37 2.84 -17.65
N HIS A 77 0.31 2.48 -16.93
CA HIS A 77 -0.55 1.32 -17.25
C HIS A 77 -1.95 1.75 -17.71
N TYR A 78 -2.39 2.99 -17.43
CA TYR A 78 -3.75 3.42 -17.74
C TYR A 78 -4.12 3.34 -19.23
N LYS A 79 -3.14 3.49 -20.13
CA LYS A 79 -3.34 3.35 -21.57
C LYS A 79 -3.73 1.93 -21.97
N ILE A 80 -3.06 0.93 -21.37
CA ILE A 80 -3.38 -0.49 -21.59
C ILE A 80 -4.77 -0.79 -21.05
N VAL A 81 -5.08 -0.32 -19.84
CA VAL A 81 -6.41 -0.50 -19.23
C VAL A 81 -7.50 0.18 -20.05
N LYS A 82 -7.23 1.38 -20.60
CA LYS A 82 -8.15 2.10 -21.49
C LYS A 82 -8.47 1.33 -22.77
N GLU A 83 -7.53 0.54 -23.30
CA GLU A 83 -7.79 -0.36 -24.43
C GLU A 83 -8.60 -1.59 -23.99
N LEU A 84 -8.21 -2.23 -22.89
CA LEU A 84 -8.87 -3.45 -22.38
C LEU A 84 -10.33 -3.22 -21.99
N ILE A 85 -10.68 -2.03 -21.52
CA ILE A 85 -12.06 -1.69 -21.12
C ILE A 85 -13.02 -1.62 -22.31
N GLN A 86 -12.51 -1.58 -23.54
CA GLN A 86 -13.31 -1.60 -24.77
C GLN A 86 -13.59 -3.03 -25.27
N ASP A 87 -12.94 -4.05 -24.70
CA ASP A 87 -13.12 -5.44 -25.08
C ASP A 87 -14.35 -6.04 -24.34
N PRO A 88 -15.45 -6.38 -25.04
CA PRO A 88 -16.65 -6.91 -24.41
C PRO A 88 -16.47 -8.32 -23.81
N GLU A 89 -15.37 -9.01 -24.12
CA GLU A 89 -15.04 -10.31 -23.51
C GLU A 89 -14.28 -10.19 -22.19
N LYS A 90 -13.88 -8.97 -21.80
CA LYS A 90 -13.17 -8.70 -20.56
C LYS A 90 -14.12 -8.11 -19.52
N ILE A 91 -13.84 -8.46 -18.25
CA ILE A 91 -14.51 -7.90 -17.08
C ILE A 91 -13.45 -7.11 -16.32
N VAL A 92 -13.49 -5.78 -16.44
CA VAL A 92 -12.48 -4.89 -15.84
C VAL A 92 -12.93 -4.48 -14.44
N VAL A 93 -12.19 -4.97 -13.45
CA VAL A 93 -12.45 -4.74 -12.02
C VAL A 93 -11.43 -3.74 -11.48
N PHE A 94 -11.90 -2.63 -10.91
CA PHE A 94 -11.03 -1.67 -10.25
C PHE A 94 -11.05 -1.84 -8.72
N SER A 95 -9.89 -1.86 -8.08
CA SER A 95 -9.76 -1.85 -6.61
C SER A 95 -9.01 -0.60 -6.16
N THR A 96 -9.66 0.28 -5.38
CA THR A 96 -9.06 1.59 -5.04
C THR A 96 -8.46 1.62 -3.63
N SER A 97 -7.21 2.07 -3.52
CA SER A 97 -6.48 2.18 -2.25
C SER A 97 -7.07 3.27 -1.33
N PRO A 98 -6.89 3.18 0.00
CA PRO A 98 -7.42 4.16 0.95
C PRO A 98 -7.05 5.61 0.58
N SER A 99 -5.77 5.87 0.29
CA SER A 99 -5.30 7.24 0.03
C SER A 99 -5.74 7.86 -1.31
N VAL A 100 -6.31 7.07 -2.24
CA VAL A 100 -6.73 7.63 -3.55
C VAL A 100 -7.89 8.59 -3.33
N ARG A 101 -8.84 8.28 -2.45
CA ARG A 101 -10.01 9.11 -2.18
C ARG A 101 -9.70 10.48 -1.56
N VAL A 102 -8.50 10.67 -1.00
CA VAL A 102 -8.01 11.96 -0.47
C VAL A 102 -6.95 12.62 -1.36
N GLY A 103 -6.61 11.99 -2.50
CA GLY A 103 -5.70 12.55 -3.50
C GLY A 103 -6.38 12.78 -4.86
N PHE A 104 -7.51 12.13 -5.15
CA PHE A 104 -8.20 12.23 -6.42
C PHE A 104 -8.66 13.66 -6.71
N ALA A 105 -9.35 14.30 -5.75
CA ALA A 105 -9.82 15.67 -5.88
C ALA A 105 -8.70 16.71 -6.01
N ASP A 106 -7.53 16.45 -5.41
CA ASP A 106 -6.34 17.30 -5.56
C ASP A 106 -5.94 17.41 -7.05
N GLY A 107 -6.10 16.31 -7.79
CA GLY A 107 -5.88 16.26 -9.23
C GLY A 107 -6.77 17.20 -10.04
N PHE A 108 -7.93 17.58 -9.51
CA PHE A 108 -8.88 18.53 -10.11
C PHE A 108 -8.78 19.93 -9.49
N GLY A 109 -7.70 20.22 -8.76
CA GLY A 109 -7.46 21.54 -8.15
C GLY A 109 -8.37 21.86 -6.97
N LYS A 110 -8.96 20.84 -6.32
CA LYS A 110 -9.67 21.03 -5.05
C LYS A 110 -8.70 21.12 -3.88
N GLU A 111 -9.22 21.52 -2.72
CA GLU A 111 -8.44 21.61 -1.50
C GLU A 111 -7.83 20.26 -1.12
N PRO A 112 -6.54 20.21 -0.74
CA PRO A 112 -5.90 18.99 -0.30
C PRO A 112 -6.67 18.30 0.83
N GLY A 113 -6.85 16.98 0.73
CA GLY A 113 -7.61 16.21 1.73
C GLY A 113 -9.13 16.25 1.55
N THR A 114 -9.63 16.85 0.47
CA THR A 114 -11.03 16.68 0.05
C THR A 114 -11.31 15.19 -0.14
N PHE A 115 -12.28 14.67 0.60
CA PHE A 115 -12.68 13.27 0.52
C PHE A 115 -13.64 13.08 -0.66
N ALA A 116 -13.15 12.48 -1.75
CA ALA A 116 -13.87 12.33 -3.02
C ALA A 116 -14.03 10.86 -3.42
N GLN A 117 -14.53 10.05 -2.50
CA GLN A 117 -14.72 8.62 -2.71
C GLN A 117 -15.80 8.34 -3.75
N ASP A 118 -17.00 8.88 -3.54
CA ASP A 118 -18.14 8.54 -4.39
C ASP A 118 -17.96 9.09 -5.82
N GLU A 119 -17.32 10.26 -5.95
CA GLU A 119 -16.93 10.83 -7.24
C GLU A 119 -15.84 9.99 -7.91
N MET A 120 -14.86 9.47 -7.17
CA MET A 120 -13.83 8.58 -7.71
C MET A 120 -14.45 7.29 -8.26
N VAL A 121 -15.37 6.66 -7.52
CA VAL A 121 -16.09 5.47 -7.99
C VAL A 121 -16.96 5.80 -9.20
N GLY A 122 -17.65 6.94 -9.18
CA GLY A 122 -18.44 7.43 -10.31
C GLY A 122 -17.60 7.67 -11.57
N ALA A 123 -16.38 8.19 -11.41
CA ALA A 123 -15.44 8.37 -12.49
C ALA A 123 -15.05 7.03 -13.12
N LEU A 124 -14.67 6.04 -12.30
CA LEU A 124 -14.30 4.70 -12.78
C LEU A 124 -15.44 4.03 -13.56
N ARG A 125 -16.68 4.16 -13.07
CA ARG A 125 -17.86 3.67 -13.80
C ARG A 125 -18.07 4.40 -15.13
N ALA A 126 -17.93 5.72 -15.14
CA ALA A 126 -18.03 6.50 -16.37
C ALA A 126 -16.91 6.18 -17.38
N LEU A 127 -15.74 5.71 -16.90
CA LEU A 127 -14.65 5.22 -17.75
C LEU A 127 -14.89 3.80 -18.31
N GLY A 128 -15.88 3.07 -17.78
CA GLY A 128 -16.26 1.74 -18.27
C GLY A 128 -16.02 0.58 -17.30
N ALA A 129 -15.79 0.83 -16.01
CA ALA A 129 -15.58 -0.25 -15.03
C ALA A 129 -16.81 -1.16 -14.89
N ASP A 130 -16.60 -2.48 -14.92
CA ASP A 130 -17.65 -3.48 -14.64
C ASP A 130 -17.93 -3.60 -13.15
N TYR A 131 -16.86 -3.60 -12.35
CA TYR A 131 -16.93 -3.62 -10.88
C TYR A 131 -15.90 -2.67 -10.28
N VAL A 132 -16.28 -2.02 -9.18
CA VAL A 132 -15.39 -1.17 -8.38
C VAL A 132 -15.44 -1.60 -6.92
N PHE A 133 -14.31 -2.07 -6.42
CA PHE A 133 -14.11 -2.53 -5.05
C PHE A 133 -13.19 -1.61 -4.25
N ASP A 134 -13.28 -1.73 -2.92
CA ASP A 134 -12.47 -0.96 -2.00
C ASP A 134 -11.32 -1.82 -1.44
N VAL A 135 -10.09 -1.30 -1.50
CA VAL A 135 -8.92 -1.94 -0.87
C VAL A 135 -8.96 -1.82 0.65
N THR A 136 -9.83 -0.97 1.22
CA THR A 136 -10.06 -0.98 2.67
C THR A 136 -10.66 -2.31 3.13
N PHE A 137 -11.42 -3.03 2.30
CA PHE A 137 -11.87 -4.40 2.61
C PHE A 137 -10.69 -5.35 2.75
N SER A 138 -9.77 -5.38 1.79
CA SER A 138 -8.60 -6.26 1.87
C SER A 138 -7.57 -5.77 2.89
N ALA A 139 -7.62 -4.50 3.31
CA ALA A 139 -6.87 -4.00 4.47
C ALA A 139 -7.40 -4.61 5.76
N ASP A 140 -8.72 -4.73 5.92
CA ASP A 140 -9.30 -5.48 7.04
C ASP A 140 -8.87 -6.96 6.99
N LEU A 141 -8.90 -7.57 5.80
CA LEU A 141 -8.42 -8.95 5.61
C LEU A 141 -6.93 -9.09 5.97
N THR A 142 -6.11 -8.09 5.64
CA THR A 142 -4.70 -8.06 6.05
C THR A 142 -4.57 -8.02 7.57
N ILE A 143 -5.39 -7.23 8.27
CA ILE A 143 -5.36 -7.21 9.75
C ILE A 143 -5.77 -8.55 10.35
N MET A 144 -6.74 -9.24 9.75
CA MET A 144 -7.16 -10.57 10.21
C MET A 144 -5.99 -11.56 10.18
N GLU A 145 -5.24 -11.59 9.09
CA GLU A 145 -4.09 -12.49 8.94
C GLU A 145 -2.85 -12.00 9.69
N GLU A 146 -2.42 -10.75 9.49
CA GLU A 146 -1.19 -10.18 10.08
C GLU A 146 -1.30 -10.03 11.61
N GLY A 147 -2.48 -9.68 12.12
CA GLY A 147 -2.76 -9.64 13.55
C GLY A 147 -2.76 -11.03 14.18
N SER A 148 -3.32 -12.03 13.48
CA SER A 148 -3.29 -13.43 13.93
C SER A 148 -1.87 -14.00 13.90
N GLU A 149 -1.08 -13.65 12.87
CA GLU A 149 0.34 -14.03 12.78
C GLU A 149 1.14 -13.43 13.94
N LEU A 150 0.94 -12.14 14.23
CA LEU A 150 1.58 -11.46 15.36
C LEU A 150 1.25 -12.15 16.68
N LEU A 151 -0.02 -12.48 16.91
CA LEU A 151 -0.47 -13.22 18.09
C LEU A 151 0.17 -14.60 18.16
N SER A 152 0.26 -15.32 17.04
CA SER A 152 0.92 -16.62 16.99
C SER A 152 2.40 -16.52 17.36
N ARG A 153 3.12 -15.50 16.86
CA ARG A 153 4.53 -15.26 17.22
C ARG A 153 4.68 -14.93 18.71
N ILE A 154 3.84 -14.07 19.25
CA ILE A 154 3.91 -13.64 20.67
C ILE A 154 3.54 -14.78 21.63
N LEU A 155 2.46 -15.52 21.34
CA LEU A 155 1.89 -16.49 22.27
C LEU A 155 2.45 -17.90 22.10
N LYS A 156 2.79 -18.29 20.88
CA LYS A 156 3.19 -19.66 20.53
C LYS A 156 4.64 -19.76 20.06
N GLY A 157 5.32 -18.64 19.80
CA GLY A 157 6.71 -18.63 19.34
C GLY A 157 6.89 -19.17 17.93
N THR A 158 5.90 -19.01 17.05
CA THR A 158 5.94 -19.56 15.67
C THR A 158 6.92 -18.83 14.74
N GLY A 159 7.46 -17.68 15.15
CA GLY A 159 8.37 -16.88 14.34
C GLY A 159 9.09 -15.81 15.17
N PRO A 160 10.06 -15.11 14.59
CA PRO A 160 10.89 -14.18 15.33
C PRO A 160 10.16 -12.84 15.57
N LEU A 161 10.55 -12.15 16.66
CA LEU A 161 10.11 -10.81 17.01
C LEU A 161 11.26 -9.80 16.93
N PRO A 162 11.01 -8.55 16.49
CA PRO A 162 9.70 -8.00 16.15
C PRO A 162 9.14 -8.51 14.81
N GLN A 163 7.83 -8.66 14.68
CA GLN A 163 7.21 -8.80 13.36
C GLN A 163 7.25 -7.43 12.65
N PHE A 164 7.76 -7.39 11.42
CA PHE A 164 7.64 -6.21 10.57
C PHE A 164 6.40 -6.31 9.69
N THR A 165 5.71 -5.20 9.47
CA THR A 165 4.67 -5.15 8.44
C THR A 165 5.26 -5.41 7.06
N SER A 166 4.48 -6.02 6.16
CA SER A 166 4.91 -6.35 4.79
C SER A 166 4.07 -5.71 3.68
N CYS A 167 3.06 -4.89 4.03
CA CYS A 167 2.13 -4.31 3.06
C CYS A 167 2.75 -3.23 2.13
N CYS A 168 3.89 -2.64 2.52
CA CYS A 168 4.64 -1.69 1.70
C CYS A 168 5.67 -2.43 0.82
N PRO A 169 5.47 -2.53 -0.51
CA PRO A 169 6.34 -3.35 -1.36
C PRO A 169 7.76 -2.81 -1.51
N ALA A 170 7.93 -1.48 -1.40
CA ALA A 170 9.26 -0.88 -1.43
C ALA A 170 10.07 -1.24 -0.18
N TRP A 171 9.41 -1.36 0.99
CA TRP A 171 10.03 -1.86 2.21
C TRP A 171 10.39 -3.36 2.10
N VAL A 172 9.47 -4.19 1.61
CA VAL A 172 9.76 -5.61 1.36
C VAL A 172 10.98 -5.76 0.44
N LYS A 173 11.00 -5.03 -0.68
CA LYS A 173 12.11 -5.06 -1.61
C LYS A 173 13.42 -4.51 -1.00
N TYR A 174 13.33 -3.52 -0.12
CA TYR A 174 14.49 -3.03 0.64
C TYR A 174 15.08 -4.13 1.53
N MET A 175 14.23 -4.85 2.27
CA MET A 175 14.63 -5.98 3.11
C MET A 175 15.25 -7.11 2.29
N GLU A 176 14.66 -7.49 1.17
CA GLU A 176 15.21 -8.54 0.29
C GLU A 176 16.58 -8.17 -0.28
N ASN A 177 16.75 -6.90 -0.66
CA ASN A 177 17.96 -6.41 -1.30
C ASN A 177 19.12 -6.20 -0.30
N PHE A 178 18.83 -5.62 0.88
CA PHE A 178 19.87 -5.11 1.78
C PHE A 178 19.94 -5.84 3.13
N HIS A 179 18.89 -6.58 3.51
CA HIS A 179 18.82 -7.37 4.76
C HIS A 179 18.16 -8.74 4.53
N PRO A 180 18.64 -9.55 3.56
CA PRO A 180 18.03 -10.84 3.25
C PRO A 180 17.98 -11.78 4.47
N ASP A 181 18.94 -11.65 5.39
CA ASP A 181 19.01 -12.37 6.67
C ASP A 181 17.86 -12.04 7.64
N LYS A 182 17.19 -10.89 7.44
CA LYS A 182 16.09 -10.39 8.28
C LYS A 182 14.72 -10.50 7.62
N THR A 183 14.61 -11.03 6.41
CA THR A 183 13.32 -11.24 5.73
C THR A 183 12.33 -12.09 6.52
N LYS A 184 12.83 -13.04 7.34
CA LYS A 184 12.02 -13.84 8.27
C LYS A 184 11.23 -13.03 9.33
N TYR A 185 11.61 -11.77 9.56
CA TYR A 185 10.89 -10.90 10.48
C TYR A 185 9.67 -10.25 9.81
N LEU A 186 9.61 -10.16 8.48
CA LEU A 186 8.42 -9.69 7.77
C LEU A 186 7.22 -10.59 8.06
N SER A 187 6.05 -9.99 8.23
CA SER A 187 4.76 -10.66 8.19
C SER A 187 4.59 -11.39 6.88
N SER A 188 4.16 -12.64 6.93
CA SER A 188 3.89 -13.46 5.74
C SER A 188 2.60 -13.05 5.03
N ALA A 189 1.69 -12.35 5.72
CA ALA A 189 0.49 -11.80 5.10
C ALA A 189 0.85 -10.94 3.88
N LYS A 190 0.17 -11.16 2.75
CA LYS A 190 0.29 -10.31 1.56
C LYS A 190 -0.19 -8.89 1.87
N SER A 191 0.18 -7.94 1.02
CA SER A 191 -0.42 -6.61 1.10
C SER A 191 -1.92 -6.65 0.78
N PRO A 192 -2.71 -5.62 1.16
CA PRO A 192 -4.13 -5.53 0.81
C PRO A 192 -4.39 -5.74 -0.70
N ILE A 193 -3.57 -5.14 -1.56
CA ILE A 193 -3.69 -5.28 -3.02
C ILE A 193 -3.35 -6.71 -3.47
N GLY A 194 -2.31 -7.32 -2.90
CA GLY A 194 -1.94 -8.71 -3.18
C GLY A 194 -3.05 -9.68 -2.79
N MET A 195 -3.65 -9.50 -1.60
CA MET A 195 -4.79 -10.29 -1.15
C MET A 195 -6.02 -10.09 -2.03
N GLN A 196 -6.36 -8.85 -2.37
CA GLN A 196 -7.60 -8.56 -3.09
C GLN A 196 -7.59 -9.13 -4.51
N GLY A 197 -6.47 -9.08 -5.22
CA GLY A 197 -6.36 -9.70 -6.54
C GLY A 197 -6.66 -11.20 -6.50
N ALA A 198 -6.05 -11.92 -5.54
CA ALA A 198 -6.31 -13.34 -5.34
C ALA A 198 -7.78 -13.61 -4.99
N VAL A 199 -8.38 -12.81 -4.11
CA VAL A 199 -9.78 -12.94 -3.69
C VAL A 199 -10.77 -12.62 -4.83
N ILE A 200 -10.47 -11.62 -5.67
CA ILE A 200 -11.30 -11.27 -6.84
C ILE A 200 -11.38 -12.46 -7.81
N LYS A 201 -10.23 -13.06 -8.15
CA LYS A 201 -10.16 -14.15 -9.14
C LYS A 201 -10.53 -15.52 -8.57
N THR A 202 -10.73 -15.65 -7.27
CA THR A 202 -11.15 -16.90 -6.63
C THR A 202 -12.56 -16.78 -6.04
N TYR A 203 -12.68 -16.22 -4.84
CA TYR A 203 -13.93 -16.12 -4.09
C TYR A 203 -15.01 -15.33 -4.83
N PHE A 204 -14.70 -14.13 -5.33
CA PHE A 204 -15.67 -13.30 -6.03
C PHE A 204 -16.08 -13.90 -7.37
N ALA A 205 -15.12 -14.33 -8.19
CA ALA A 205 -15.37 -15.00 -9.48
C ALA A 205 -16.30 -16.21 -9.29
N HIS A 206 -16.01 -17.08 -8.32
CA HIS A 206 -16.86 -18.21 -7.98
C HIS A 206 -18.26 -17.77 -7.54
N LYS A 207 -18.36 -16.79 -6.62
CA LYS A 207 -19.65 -16.32 -6.08
C LYS A 207 -20.54 -15.62 -7.12
N LYS A 208 -19.96 -15.04 -8.16
CA LYS A 208 -20.67 -14.41 -9.28
C LYS A 208 -20.80 -15.29 -10.51
N HIS A 209 -20.29 -16.52 -10.48
CA HIS A 209 -20.24 -17.41 -11.65
C HIS A 209 -19.54 -16.77 -12.86
N ILE A 210 -18.44 -16.05 -12.59
CA ILE A 210 -17.60 -15.41 -13.59
C ILE A 210 -16.40 -16.31 -13.88
N ASP A 211 -16.05 -16.45 -15.15
CA ASP A 211 -14.79 -17.05 -15.58
C ASP A 211 -13.61 -16.16 -15.15
N PRO A 212 -12.71 -16.63 -14.27
CA PRO A 212 -11.60 -15.83 -13.78
C PRO A 212 -10.62 -15.38 -14.87
N GLU A 213 -10.52 -16.08 -16.02
CA GLU A 213 -9.65 -15.68 -17.14
C GLU A 213 -10.15 -14.42 -17.86
N LYS A 214 -11.44 -14.10 -17.71
CA LYS A 214 -12.03 -12.88 -18.25
C LYS A 214 -11.77 -11.65 -17.37
N ILE A 215 -11.39 -11.85 -16.11
CA ILE A 215 -11.21 -10.76 -15.16
C ILE A 215 -9.86 -10.06 -15.39
N ILE A 216 -9.92 -8.75 -15.63
CA ILE A 216 -8.78 -7.84 -15.57
C ILE A 216 -8.86 -7.07 -14.25
N SER A 217 -8.04 -7.48 -13.28
CA SER A 217 -7.93 -6.84 -11.97
C SER A 217 -6.95 -5.66 -12.02
N VAL A 218 -7.49 -4.45 -11.82
CA VAL A 218 -6.75 -3.18 -11.87
C VAL A 218 -6.76 -2.51 -10.50
N ALA A 219 -5.58 -2.40 -9.89
CA ALA A 219 -5.45 -1.65 -8.64
C ALA A 219 -5.23 -0.15 -8.90
N VAL A 220 -6.07 0.72 -8.32
CA VAL A 220 -5.88 2.17 -8.28
C VAL A 220 -5.19 2.54 -6.98
N THR A 221 -4.00 3.14 -7.05
CA THR A 221 -3.14 3.27 -5.84
C THR A 221 -2.30 4.54 -5.83
N PRO A 222 -1.95 5.09 -4.65
CA PRO A 222 -1.01 6.21 -4.54
C PRO A 222 0.46 5.84 -4.82
N CYS A 223 0.77 4.60 -5.23
CA CYS A 223 2.12 4.05 -5.17
C CYS A 223 2.63 3.50 -6.50
N THR A 224 3.84 3.88 -6.92
CA THR A 224 4.51 3.29 -8.09
C THR A 224 5.05 1.89 -7.79
N ALA A 225 5.52 1.63 -6.57
CA ALA A 225 6.09 0.34 -6.19
C ALA A 225 5.08 -0.81 -6.25
N LYS A 226 3.77 -0.52 -6.21
CA LYS A 226 2.72 -1.53 -6.43
C LYS A 226 2.77 -2.13 -7.83
N LYS A 227 3.24 -1.39 -8.85
CA LYS A 227 3.49 -1.95 -10.19
C LYS A 227 4.57 -3.03 -10.15
N ALA A 228 5.62 -2.82 -9.35
CA ALA A 228 6.66 -3.82 -9.13
C ALA A 228 6.16 -5.01 -8.31
N GLU A 229 5.28 -4.78 -7.33
CA GLU A 229 4.69 -5.85 -6.51
C GLU A 229 3.91 -6.83 -7.36
N ILE A 230 2.94 -6.37 -8.16
CA ILE A 230 2.09 -7.27 -8.94
C ILE A 230 2.86 -8.06 -10.01
N ALA A 231 4.05 -7.57 -10.40
CA ALA A 231 4.96 -8.23 -11.32
C ALA A 231 5.84 -9.32 -10.67
N ARG A 232 5.78 -9.51 -9.34
CA ARG A 232 6.57 -10.52 -8.62
C ARG A 232 6.05 -11.92 -8.94
N GLU A 233 6.88 -12.77 -9.52
CA GLU A 233 6.51 -14.11 -10.02
C GLU A 233 5.64 -14.92 -9.07
N GLU A 234 5.90 -14.87 -7.76
CA GLU A 234 5.14 -15.63 -6.77
C GLU A 234 3.68 -15.19 -6.57
N LEU A 235 3.30 -13.95 -6.93
CA LEU A 235 1.94 -13.40 -6.77
C LEU A 235 0.98 -13.83 -7.89
N CYS A 236 0.74 -15.14 -7.96
CA CYS A 236 -0.18 -15.81 -8.87
C CYS A 236 -0.92 -16.97 -8.18
N ASP A 237 -1.23 -16.84 -6.89
CA ASP A 237 -1.80 -17.94 -6.11
C ASP A 237 -3.24 -18.27 -6.54
N ALA A 238 -3.99 -17.32 -7.10
CA ALA A 238 -5.25 -17.62 -7.77
C ALA A 238 -5.04 -18.55 -8.98
N GLY A 239 -4.01 -18.28 -9.79
CA GLY A 239 -3.65 -19.10 -10.95
C GLY A 239 -3.24 -20.51 -10.54
N LYS A 240 -2.39 -20.62 -9.51
CA LYS A 240 -2.00 -21.92 -8.95
C LYS A 240 -3.18 -22.71 -8.41
N LEU A 241 -4.08 -22.08 -7.65
CA LEU A 241 -5.25 -22.74 -7.08
C LEU A 241 -6.20 -23.25 -8.16
N LEU A 242 -6.38 -22.47 -9.23
CA LEU A 242 -7.32 -22.77 -10.32
C LEU A 242 -6.69 -23.56 -11.47
N ASN A 243 -5.38 -23.87 -11.41
CA ASN A 243 -4.60 -24.51 -12.46
C ASN A 243 -4.60 -23.72 -13.79
N ILE A 244 -4.43 -22.40 -13.71
CA ILE A 244 -4.34 -21.47 -14.84
C ILE A 244 -2.95 -20.82 -14.79
N GLU A 245 -2.00 -21.36 -15.56
CA GLU A 245 -0.56 -21.08 -15.43
C GLU A 245 -0.19 -19.60 -15.62
N GLU A 246 -0.78 -18.94 -16.62
CA GLU A 246 -0.49 -17.55 -16.96
C GLU A 246 -1.24 -16.53 -16.08
N MET A 247 -2.11 -16.99 -15.18
CA MET A 247 -2.97 -16.09 -14.42
C MET A 247 -2.26 -15.46 -13.22
N ARG A 248 -2.15 -14.13 -13.26
CA ARG A 248 -1.64 -13.29 -12.16
C ARG A 248 -2.75 -12.95 -11.17
N ASP A 249 -2.41 -12.69 -9.90
CA ASP A 249 -3.40 -12.24 -8.90
C ASP A 249 -3.95 -10.84 -9.26
N ASN A 250 -3.08 -9.94 -9.72
CA ASN A 250 -3.43 -8.61 -10.23
C ASN A 250 -2.77 -8.38 -11.59
N ASP A 251 -3.48 -7.72 -12.51
CA ASP A 251 -3.02 -7.57 -13.89
C ASP A 251 -2.36 -6.21 -14.11
N TYR A 252 -2.99 -5.14 -13.60
CA TYR A 252 -2.47 -3.78 -13.75
C TYR A 252 -2.60 -2.96 -12.48
N VAL A 253 -1.82 -1.89 -12.46
CA VAL A 253 -1.81 -0.88 -11.40
C VAL A 253 -1.84 0.48 -12.08
N ILE A 254 -2.84 1.29 -11.79
CA ILE A 254 -2.87 2.71 -12.19
C ILE A 254 -2.68 3.57 -10.95
N THR A 255 -1.88 4.62 -11.07
CA THR A 255 -1.68 5.56 -9.97
C THR A 255 -2.83 6.57 -9.86
N THR A 256 -2.98 7.25 -8.73
CA THR A 256 -3.94 8.38 -8.62
C THR A 256 -3.70 9.44 -9.69
N LYS A 257 -2.44 9.78 -9.98
CA LYS A 257 -2.04 10.68 -11.07
C LYS A 257 -2.52 10.18 -12.43
N GLU A 258 -2.34 8.89 -12.72
CA GLU A 258 -2.79 8.28 -13.97
C GLU A 258 -4.32 8.28 -14.10
N LEU A 259 -5.06 7.98 -13.01
CA LEU A 259 -6.52 8.05 -13.02
C LEU A 259 -6.99 9.48 -13.28
N VAL A 260 -6.44 10.47 -12.57
CA VAL A 260 -6.76 11.89 -12.78
C VAL A 260 -6.45 12.31 -14.22
N GLN A 261 -5.30 11.90 -14.75
CA GLN A 261 -4.92 12.18 -16.12
C GLN A 261 -5.92 11.60 -17.11
N TRP A 262 -6.29 10.32 -16.94
CA TRP A 262 -7.28 9.67 -17.78
C TRP A 262 -8.63 10.39 -17.73
N CYS A 263 -9.15 10.70 -16.54
CA CYS A 263 -10.40 11.45 -16.40
C CYS A 263 -10.36 12.81 -17.12
N LYS A 264 -9.22 13.52 -17.05
CA LYS A 264 -9.06 14.81 -17.76
C LYS A 264 -8.98 14.64 -19.27
N GLU A 265 -8.32 13.60 -19.76
CA GLU A 265 -8.28 13.27 -21.18
C GLU A 265 -9.69 12.96 -21.72
N GLU A 266 -10.57 12.35 -20.92
CA GLU A 266 -11.99 12.14 -21.24
C GLU A 266 -12.88 13.38 -21.00
N GLY A 267 -12.30 14.52 -20.64
CA GLY A 267 -13.04 15.77 -20.41
C GLY A 267 -13.92 15.78 -19.16
N MET A 268 -13.66 14.91 -18.18
CA MET A 268 -14.44 14.86 -16.93
C MET A 268 -14.17 16.06 -16.04
N ASP A 269 -15.24 16.56 -15.42
CA ASP A 269 -15.22 17.60 -14.38
C ASP A 269 -15.71 16.99 -13.08
N LEU A 270 -14.87 17.02 -12.03
CA LEU A 270 -15.17 16.44 -10.72
C LEU A 270 -16.55 16.86 -10.18
N GLY A 271 -16.95 18.12 -10.39
CA GLY A 271 -18.24 18.62 -9.88
C GLY A 271 -19.46 18.11 -10.65
N LYS A 272 -19.26 17.44 -11.79
CA LYS A 272 -20.31 16.89 -12.66
C LYS A 272 -20.31 15.36 -12.69
N ILE A 273 -19.33 14.71 -12.05
CA ILE A 273 -19.30 13.26 -11.96
C ILE A 273 -20.48 12.81 -11.10
N THR A 274 -21.26 11.87 -11.62
CA THR A 274 -22.36 11.28 -10.85
C THR A 274 -21.77 10.40 -9.75
N PRO A 275 -21.99 10.72 -8.45
CA PRO A 275 -21.43 9.94 -7.36
C PRO A 275 -21.95 8.50 -7.37
N SER A 276 -21.13 7.58 -6.90
CA SER A 276 -21.41 6.14 -6.97
C SER A 276 -20.81 5.39 -5.79
N LYS A 277 -21.45 4.29 -5.38
CA LYS A 277 -20.97 3.43 -4.29
C LYS A 277 -20.19 2.23 -4.80
N TYR A 278 -19.25 1.69 -4.02
CA TYR A 278 -18.58 0.44 -4.35
C TYR A 278 -19.57 -0.73 -4.49
N ASP A 279 -19.16 -1.75 -5.22
CA ASP A 279 -19.90 -3.00 -5.36
C ASP A 279 -19.76 -3.88 -4.11
N SER A 280 -20.83 -4.60 -3.76
CA SER A 280 -20.85 -5.54 -2.62
C SER A 280 -20.06 -6.83 -2.88
N VAL A 281 -19.87 -7.66 -1.85
CA VAL A 281 -19.04 -8.89 -1.78
C VAL A 281 -17.59 -8.60 -1.40
N LEU A 282 -17.02 -7.50 -1.92
CA LEU A 282 -15.69 -6.97 -1.60
C LEU A 282 -15.77 -5.44 -1.48
N GLY A 283 -16.81 -4.95 -0.81
CA GLY A 283 -17.21 -3.55 -0.74
C GLY A 283 -16.34 -2.71 0.20
N GLU A 284 -16.97 -1.79 0.94
CA GLU A 284 -16.24 -0.90 1.84
C GLU A 284 -15.66 -1.65 3.06
N GLY A 285 -14.43 -1.32 3.42
CA GLY A 285 -13.80 -1.73 4.66
C GLY A 285 -14.21 -0.87 5.85
N THR A 286 -13.69 -1.24 7.02
CA THR A 286 -13.90 -0.49 8.27
C THR A 286 -13.02 0.76 8.34
N GLY A 287 -13.25 1.56 9.38
CA GLY A 287 -12.36 2.65 9.75
C GLY A 287 -10.91 2.21 10.03
N ALA A 288 -10.68 0.97 10.46
CA ALA A 288 -9.33 0.40 10.58
C ALA A 288 -8.67 0.25 9.21
N GLY A 289 -9.36 -0.32 8.21
CA GLY A 289 -8.87 -0.39 6.83
C GLY A 289 -8.66 1.00 6.20
N MET A 290 -9.48 1.99 6.55
CA MET A 290 -9.37 3.37 6.04
C MET A 290 -8.05 4.06 6.43
N ILE A 291 -7.58 3.86 7.67
CA ILE A 291 -6.40 4.56 8.17
C ILE A 291 -5.07 3.97 7.69
N PHE A 292 -5.07 2.83 6.99
CA PHE A 292 -3.86 2.23 6.37
C PHE A 292 -3.08 3.21 5.49
N GLY A 293 -3.75 4.21 4.93
CA GLY A 293 -3.11 5.25 4.13
C GLY A 293 -2.09 6.11 4.90
N ASN A 294 -2.24 6.19 6.23
CA ASN A 294 -1.44 7.02 7.12
C ASN A 294 -0.30 6.21 7.76
N THR A 295 0.85 6.84 7.96
CA THR A 295 1.88 6.28 8.86
C THR A 295 1.31 6.07 10.26
N GLY A 296 1.47 4.85 10.79
CA GLY A 296 0.90 4.39 12.06
C GLY A 296 -0.51 3.83 11.95
N GLY A 297 -1.14 3.90 10.77
CA GLY A 297 -2.50 3.42 10.57
C GLY A 297 -2.63 1.90 10.58
N VAL A 298 -1.65 1.20 9.99
CA VAL A 298 -1.60 -0.27 10.01
C VAL A 298 -1.37 -0.77 11.44
N MET A 299 -0.46 -0.13 12.16
CA MET A 299 -0.20 -0.37 13.58
C MET A 299 -1.46 -0.17 14.42
N GLU A 300 -2.14 0.97 14.28
CA GLU A 300 -3.35 1.25 15.05
C GLU A 300 -4.47 0.23 14.73
N ALA A 301 -4.67 -0.10 13.46
CA ALA A 301 -5.64 -1.09 13.03
C ALA A 301 -5.34 -2.50 13.59
N ALA A 302 -4.09 -2.93 13.56
CA ALA A 302 -3.65 -4.22 14.11
C ALA A 302 -3.89 -4.29 15.63
N LEU A 303 -3.53 -3.24 16.36
CA LEU A 303 -3.69 -3.20 17.81
C LEU A 303 -5.16 -3.21 18.25
N ARG A 304 -6.08 -2.58 17.49
CA ARG A 304 -7.54 -2.68 17.73
C ARG A 304 -8.01 -4.15 17.67
N THR A 305 -7.57 -4.89 16.65
CA THR A 305 -7.96 -6.29 16.44
C THR A 305 -7.30 -7.22 17.45
N VAL A 306 -6.00 -7.08 17.67
CA VAL A 306 -5.25 -7.84 18.69
C VAL A 306 -5.87 -7.67 20.08
N TYR A 307 -6.29 -6.45 20.45
CA TYR A 307 -7.02 -6.22 21.69
C TYR A 307 -8.30 -7.05 21.76
N ARG A 308 -9.17 -6.94 20.75
CA ARG A 308 -10.46 -7.64 20.72
C ARG A 308 -10.27 -9.16 20.80
N VAL A 309 -9.29 -9.73 20.09
CA VAL A 309 -9.01 -11.17 20.12
C VAL A 309 -8.56 -11.63 21.50
N LEU A 310 -7.64 -10.91 22.15
CA LEU A 310 -7.09 -11.32 23.44
C LEU A 310 -8.03 -11.08 24.63
N GLU A 311 -8.79 -9.99 24.60
CA GLU A 311 -9.63 -9.56 25.71
C GLU A 311 -11.09 -10.01 25.56
N GLY A 312 -11.52 -10.41 24.37
CA GLY A 312 -12.90 -10.84 24.08
C GLY A 312 -13.93 -9.70 24.16
N LYS A 313 -13.49 -8.44 24.13
CA LYS A 313 -14.33 -7.23 24.25
C LYS A 313 -13.78 -6.07 23.44
N GLU A 314 -14.60 -5.04 23.25
CA GLU A 314 -14.21 -3.81 22.55
C GLU A 314 -12.94 -3.19 23.11
N ALA A 315 -12.09 -2.70 22.20
CA ALA A 315 -10.93 -1.92 22.59
C ALA A 315 -11.36 -0.60 23.25
N PRO A 316 -10.65 -0.13 24.29
CA PRO A 316 -10.90 1.18 24.88
C PRO A 316 -10.80 2.30 23.84
N ALA A 317 -11.46 3.42 24.09
CA ALA A 317 -11.48 4.58 23.18
C ALA A 317 -10.08 5.05 22.75
N ASP A 318 -9.08 4.90 23.62
CA ASP A 318 -7.69 5.29 23.34
C ASP A 318 -7.05 4.47 22.21
N PHE A 319 -7.48 3.22 21.96
CA PHE A 319 -7.02 2.43 20.80
C PHE A 319 -7.59 2.94 19.47
N TYR A 320 -8.68 3.70 19.52
CA TYR A 320 -9.30 4.35 18.38
C TYR A 320 -8.80 5.80 18.17
N GLN A 321 -7.94 6.26 19.07
CA GLN A 321 -7.23 7.54 19.04
C GLN A 321 -5.80 7.34 19.55
N LEU A 322 -5.07 6.36 19.03
CA LEU A 322 -3.76 5.97 19.57
C LEU A 322 -2.67 7.00 19.22
N ARG A 323 -2.73 8.18 19.85
CA ARG A 323 -1.92 9.37 19.52
C ARG A 323 -0.42 9.09 19.39
N PRO A 324 0.21 8.26 20.24
CA PRO A 324 1.64 7.96 20.12
C PRO A 324 2.06 7.37 18.76
N VAL A 325 1.17 6.67 18.04
CA VAL A 325 1.50 6.08 16.73
C VAL A 325 1.17 7.02 15.55
N ARG A 326 0.43 8.10 15.80
CA ARG A 326 0.01 9.08 14.79
C ARG A 326 1.04 10.19 14.60
N GLY A 327 0.89 10.95 13.52
CA GLY A 327 1.70 12.13 13.22
C GLY A 327 2.84 11.86 12.23
N LEU A 328 3.56 12.94 11.91
CA LEU A 328 4.58 13.02 10.85
C LEU A 328 6.02 12.95 11.38
N ASN A 329 6.25 12.29 12.52
CA ASN A 329 7.61 11.94 12.90
C ASN A 329 7.98 10.64 12.18
N ASN A 330 9.18 10.58 11.61
CA ASN A 330 9.70 9.42 10.86
C ASN A 330 9.97 8.21 11.75
N ARG A 331 10.12 8.41 13.05
CA ARG A 331 10.14 7.37 14.08
C ARG A 331 9.18 7.72 15.20
N LYS A 332 8.31 6.78 15.54
CA LYS A 332 7.37 6.85 16.66
C LYS A 332 7.38 5.52 17.39
N GLU A 333 7.30 5.57 18.70
CA GLU A 333 7.29 4.39 19.56
C GLU A 333 6.14 4.48 20.54
N ALA A 334 5.57 3.33 20.87
CA ALA A 334 4.53 3.22 21.87
C ALA A 334 4.66 1.91 22.64
N GLU A 335 4.16 1.90 23.86
CA GLU A 335 3.95 0.70 24.64
C GLU A 335 2.47 0.63 25.00
N VAL A 336 1.83 -0.49 24.71
CA VAL A 336 0.42 -0.73 25.02
C VAL A 336 0.27 -2.01 25.83
N THR A 337 -0.59 -1.99 26.84
CA THR A 337 -0.89 -3.18 27.64
C THR A 337 -2.18 -3.84 27.11
N ILE A 338 -2.09 -5.11 26.73
CA ILE A 338 -3.21 -5.92 26.24
C ILE A 338 -3.17 -7.28 26.95
N ALA A 339 -4.27 -7.69 27.58
CA ALA A 339 -4.35 -8.94 28.34
C ALA A 339 -3.20 -9.14 29.34
N GLY A 340 -2.80 -8.05 30.02
CA GLY A 340 -1.69 -8.03 30.97
C GLY A 340 -0.28 -8.15 30.37
N LYS A 341 -0.15 -8.13 29.04
CA LYS A 341 1.13 -8.12 28.32
C LYS A 341 1.45 -6.73 27.80
N ASN A 342 2.69 -6.28 28.00
CA ASN A 342 3.17 -5.02 27.45
C ASN A 342 3.75 -5.27 26.05
N LEU A 343 3.12 -4.68 25.04
CA LEU A 343 3.56 -4.72 23.66
C LEU A 343 4.25 -3.41 23.31
N LYS A 344 5.57 -3.49 23.12
CA LYS A 344 6.36 -2.39 22.58
C LYS A 344 6.32 -2.41 21.06
N VAL A 345 5.94 -1.28 20.46
CA VAL A 345 5.78 -1.13 19.02
C VAL A 345 6.56 0.06 18.49
N CYS A 346 6.95 -0.02 17.21
CA CYS A 346 7.63 1.06 16.51
C CYS A 346 6.96 1.32 15.15
N ILE A 347 6.94 2.58 14.73
CA ILE A 347 6.37 3.03 13.47
C ILE A 347 7.43 3.87 12.80
N LEU A 348 7.85 3.42 11.63
CA LEU A 348 8.90 4.02 10.85
C LEU A 348 8.33 4.46 9.50
N TYR A 349 8.74 5.63 9.04
CA TYR A 349 8.68 5.91 7.62
C TYR A 349 10.01 6.40 7.06
N GLY A 350 10.22 6.13 5.77
CA GLY A 350 11.51 6.27 5.13
C GLY A 350 12.39 5.05 5.46
N THR A 351 12.92 4.40 4.43
CA THR A 351 13.79 3.22 4.65
C THR A 351 15.15 3.60 5.25
N ALA A 352 15.54 4.88 5.26
CA ALA A 352 16.67 5.36 6.05
C ALA A 352 16.42 5.22 7.57
N ALA A 353 15.24 5.62 8.06
CA ALA A 353 14.87 5.43 9.47
C ALA A 353 14.72 3.93 9.82
N ALA A 354 14.25 3.12 8.86
CA ALA A 354 14.24 1.67 9.02
C ALA A 354 15.65 1.08 9.12
N GLU A 355 16.61 1.56 8.32
CA GLU A 355 18.01 1.15 8.39
C GLU A 355 18.63 1.44 9.77
N GLU A 356 18.38 2.62 10.32
CA GLU A 356 18.83 2.99 11.67
C GLU A 356 18.28 2.01 12.71
N PHE A 357 16.97 1.71 12.65
CA PHE A 357 16.33 0.74 13.54
C PHE A 357 16.90 -0.68 13.39
N LEU A 358 17.18 -1.14 12.16
CA LEU A 358 17.75 -2.46 11.89
C LEU A 358 19.19 -2.61 12.41
N ALA A 359 19.91 -1.50 12.59
CA ALA A 359 21.25 -1.47 13.17
C ALA A 359 21.24 -1.47 14.71
N GLU A 360 20.09 -1.22 15.34
CA GLU A 360 19.90 -1.24 16.79
C GLU A 360 19.61 -2.64 17.32
N ASP A 361 19.65 -2.79 18.65
CA ASP A 361 19.07 -3.97 19.29
C ASP A 361 17.54 -3.91 19.21
N MET A 362 16.98 -4.76 18.35
CA MET A 362 15.53 -4.89 18.16
C MET A 362 14.86 -5.66 19.31
N SER A 363 15.63 -6.16 20.30
CA SER A 363 15.07 -6.89 21.43
C SER A 363 14.05 -6.06 22.20
N GLY A 364 12.96 -6.70 22.61
CA GLY A 364 11.85 -6.05 23.32
C GLY A 364 10.77 -5.43 22.42
N TYR A 365 11.02 -5.19 21.12
CA TYR A 365 9.96 -4.83 20.18
C TYR A 365 9.16 -6.06 19.75
N HIS A 366 7.85 -5.88 19.62
CA HIS A 366 6.92 -6.95 19.22
C HIS A 366 6.43 -6.75 17.79
N PHE A 367 6.11 -5.51 17.43
CA PHE A 367 5.56 -5.19 16.12
C PHE A 367 6.10 -3.87 15.60
N VAL A 368 6.52 -3.84 14.34
CA VAL A 368 7.12 -2.66 13.72
C VAL A 368 6.47 -2.39 12.37
N GLU A 369 5.80 -1.25 12.25
CA GLU A 369 5.27 -0.75 10.98
C GLU A 369 6.36 -0.02 10.22
N VAL A 370 6.55 -0.34 8.93
CA VAL A 370 7.48 0.38 8.06
C VAL A 370 6.80 0.81 6.76
N MET A 371 6.79 2.11 6.52
CA MET A 371 6.31 2.72 5.28
C MET A 371 7.43 3.45 4.56
N THR A 372 7.64 3.24 3.27
CA THR A 372 8.76 3.94 2.60
C THR A 372 8.52 5.45 2.40
N CYS A 373 7.26 5.89 2.28
CA CYS A 373 6.94 7.26 1.87
C CYS A 373 6.68 8.17 3.09
N PRO A 374 7.10 9.46 3.07
CA PRO A 374 6.85 10.41 4.16
C PRO A 374 5.36 10.54 4.51
N GLY A 375 5.00 10.23 5.75
CA GLY A 375 3.59 10.27 6.19
C GLY A 375 2.74 9.07 5.76
N GLY A 376 3.32 8.07 5.10
CA GLY A 376 2.62 6.88 4.61
C GLY A 376 2.16 6.98 3.15
N CYS A 377 1.24 6.10 2.74
CA CYS A 377 0.74 6.02 1.37
C CYS A 377 0.07 7.31 0.87
N ILE A 378 -0.43 8.18 1.76
CA ILE A 378 -0.95 9.52 1.41
C ILE A 378 0.04 10.40 0.64
N SER A 379 1.35 10.12 0.74
CA SER A 379 2.41 10.83 0.02
C SER A 379 3.20 9.91 -0.93
N GLY A 380 2.61 8.78 -1.33
CA GLY A 380 3.20 7.93 -2.35
C GLY A 380 3.39 8.66 -3.68
N ALA A 381 4.40 8.26 -4.45
CA ALA A 381 4.77 8.95 -5.68
C ALA A 381 3.67 9.01 -6.77
N GLY A 382 2.69 8.11 -6.69
CA GLY A 382 1.51 8.09 -7.53
C GLY A 382 0.45 9.14 -7.17
N GLN A 383 0.61 9.88 -6.06
CA GLN A 383 -0.33 10.95 -5.67
C GLN A 383 -0.03 12.27 -6.38
N PRO A 384 -1.05 13.11 -6.64
CA PRO A 384 -0.84 14.48 -7.13
C PRO A 384 0.06 15.31 -6.21
N ASP A 385 0.82 16.22 -6.83
CA ASP A 385 1.79 17.11 -6.17
C ASP A 385 1.17 18.34 -5.49
N CYS A 386 -0.11 18.62 -5.80
CA CYS A 386 -0.86 19.78 -5.31
C CYS A 386 -0.15 21.13 -5.59
N GLY A 387 0.57 21.24 -6.70
CA GLY A 387 1.28 22.47 -7.08
C GLY A 387 2.57 22.72 -6.29
N SER A 388 3.06 21.75 -5.51
CA SER A 388 4.34 21.81 -4.80
C SER A 388 5.16 20.54 -5.04
N VAL A 389 6.41 20.70 -5.48
CA VAL A 389 7.37 19.60 -5.66
C VAL A 389 8.62 19.94 -4.84
N PRO A 390 8.90 19.25 -3.73
CA PRO A 390 8.13 18.13 -3.15
C PRO A 390 6.79 18.56 -2.53
N VAL A 391 5.90 17.58 -2.31
CA VAL A 391 4.64 17.79 -1.58
C VAL A 391 4.95 18.32 -0.17
N SER A 392 4.23 19.36 0.26
CA SER A 392 4.42 19.94 1.59
C SER A 392 3.77 19.14 2.71
N ASP A 393 4.28 19.29 3.94
CA ASP A 393 3.65 18.71 5.13
C ASP A 393 2.24 19.24 5.41
N ALA A 394 1.92 20.45 4.95
CA ALA A 394 0.56 20.98 5.05
C ALA A 394 -0.43 20.12 4.25
N VAL A 395 -0.05 19.70 3.03
CA VAL A 395 -0.83 18.76 2.21
C VAL A 395 -0.92 17.40 2.89
N ARG A 396 0.20 16.87 3.38
CA ARG A 396 0.23 15.56 4.08
C ARG A 396 -0.70 15.55 5.29
N LYS A 397 -0.64 16.58 6.14
CA LYS A 397 -1.49 16.72 7.32
C LYS A 397 -2.97 16.76 6.96
N LYS A 398 -3.36 17.49 5.91
CA LYS A 398 -4.76 17.55 5.45
C LYS A 398 -5.25 16.18 4.96
N ARG A 399 -4.46 15.46 4.15
CA ARG A 399 -4.80 14.10 3.69
C ARG A 399 -4.91 13.11 4.85
N ILE A 400 -3.96 13.17 5.80
CA ILE A 400 -3.96 12.33 7.01
C ILE A 400 -5.22 12.56 7.85
N ALA A 401 -5.53 13.83 8.11
CA ALA A 401 -6.71 14.21 8.90
C ALA A 401 -8.00 13.72 8.26
N SER A 402 -8.11 13.79 6.93
CA SER A 402 -9.29 13.32 6.20
C SER A 402 -9.53 11.82 6.39
N LEU A 403 -8.49 10.98 6.32
CA LEU A 403 -8.63 9.53 6.56
C LEU A 403 -8.99 9.21 8.02
N TYR A 404 -8.45 9.94 9.01
CA TYR A 404 -8.85 9.77 10.41
C TYR A 404 -10.29 10.24 10.67
N GLN A 405 -10.74 11.33 10.04
CA GLN A 405 -12.14 11.78 10.12
C GLN A 405 -13.10 10.76 9.49
N ALA A 406 -12.68 10.07 8.42
CA ALA A 406 -13.45 8.98 7.83
C ALA A 406 -13.55 7.78 8.79
N ASP A 407 -12.46 7.38 9.45
CA ASP A 407 -12.48 6.36 10.52
C ASP A 407 -13.41 6.75 11.67
N GLU A 408 -13.35 8.00 12.16
CA GLU A 408 -14.21 8.48 13.24
C GLU A 408 -15.71 8.42 12.92
N ARG A 409 -16.07 8.52 11.63
CA ARG A 409 -17.45 8.47 11.15
C ARG A 409 -17.88 7.08 10.68
N ALA A 410 -16.96 6.13 10.60
CA ALA A 410 -17.25 4.79 10.10
C ALA A 410 -18.14 4.04 11.09
N GLN A 411 -19.12 3.30 10.54
CA GLN A 411 -20.01 2.43 11.32
C GLN A 411 -19.23 1.34 12.06
N TYR A 412 -18.26 0.74 11.38
CA TYR A 412 -17.35 -0.26 11.93
C TYR A 412 -15.94 0.30 11.92
N ARG A 413 -15.20 0.13 13.02
CA ARG A 413 -13.86 0.71 13.20
C ARG A 413 -12.79 -0.32 13.58
N ASN A 414 -13.19 -1.58 13.70
CA ASN A 414 -12.32 -2.72 13.91
C ASN A 414 -12.51 -3.68 12.73
N SER A 415 -11.42 -4.19 12.19
CA SER A 415 -11.44 -5.03 10.98
C SER A 415 -12.28 -6.31 11.13
N MET A 416 -12.39 -6.84 12.36
CA MET A 416 -13.25 -8.00 12.66
C MET A 416 -14.75 -7.69 12.60
N ASP A 417 -15.14 -6.43 12.69
CA ASP A 417 -16.55 -6.02 12.68
C ASP A 417 -17.08 -5.81 11.25
N ASN A 418 -16.24 -5.96 10.22
CA ASN A 418 -16.67 -5.91 8.83
C ASN A 418 -17.55 -7.14 8.49
N PRO A 419 -18.84 -6.96 8.16
CA PRO A 419 -19.73 -8.09 7.87
C PRO A 419 -19.28 -8.94 6.67
N GLU A 420 -18.70 -8.33 5.64
CA GLU A 420 -18.22 -9.05 4.46
C GLU A 420 -16.93 -9.84 4.77
N ILE A 421 -16.11 -9.37 5.72
CA ILE A 421 -14.97 -10.13 6.25
C ILE A 421 -15.47 -11.36 7.02
N GLY A 422 -16.46 -11.19 7.90
CA GLY A 422 -17.09 -12.32 8.58
C GLY A 422 -17.67 -13.34 7.58
N MET A 423 -18.27 -12.86 6.49
CA MET A 423 -18.82 -13.70 5.43
C MET A 423 -17.75 -14.50 4.68
N ILE A 424 -16.66 -13.87 4.23
CA ILE A 424 -15.61 -14.58 3.47
C ILE A 424 -14.88 -15.62 4.34
N TYR A 425 -14.66 -15.34 5.63
CA TYR A 425 -14.15 -16.38 6.53
C TYR A 425 -15.18 -17.49 6.73
N ASN A 426 -16.44 -17.20 7.03
CA ASN A 426 -17.44 -18.25 7.21
C ASN A 426 -17.60 -19.16 5.96
N GLU A 427 -17.69 -18.55 4.77
CA GLU A 427 -17.96 -19.27 3.53
C GLU A 427 -16.71 -19.94 2.94
N PHE A 428 -15.56 -19.26 2.97
CA PHE A 428 -14.39 -19.63 2.18
C PHE A 428 -13.18 -20.00 3.06
N PHE A 429 -12.60 -19.05 3.79
CA PHE A 429 -11.33 -19.26 4.51
C PHE A 429 -11.45 -20.01 5.84
N LYS A 430 -12.65 -20.08 6.42
CA LYS A 430 -12.98 -20.61 7.76
C LYS A 430 -12.42 -19.79 8.91
N GLU A 431 -11.10 -19.64 8.99
CA GLU A 431 -10.43 -18.88 10.03
C GLU A 431 -9.11 -18.26 9.51
N PRO A 432 -8.60 -17.19 10.14
CA PRO A 432 -7.26 -16.69 9.85
C PRO A 432 -6.20 -17.76 10.10
N LEU A 433 -5.12 -17.74 9.31
CA LEU A 433 -4.05 -18.75 9.30
C LEU A 433 -4.54 -20.19 9.03
N SER A 434 -5.68 -20.36 8.37
CA SER A 434 -6.08 -21.66 7.81
C SER A 434 -5.22 -22.03 6.61
N LEU A 435 -5.20 -23.30 6.22
CA LEU A 435 -4.46 -23.74 5.03
C LEU A 435 -4.84 -22.95 3.77
N LEU A 436 -6.13 -22.67 3.56
CA LEU A 436 -6.59 -21.93 2.38
C LEU A 436 -6.24 -20.44 2.47
N SER A 437 -6.38 -19.82 3.65
CA SER A 437 -5.99 -18.42 3.82
C SER A 437 -4.48 -18.25 3.69
N GLU A 438 -3.67 -19.14 4.27
CA GLU A 438 -2.22 -19.17 4.06
C GLU A 438 -1.86 -19.33 2.57
N THR A 439 -2.56 -20.20 1.84
CA THR A 439 -2.30 -20.42 0.41
C THR A 439 -2.57 -19.17 -0.44
N LEU A 440 -3.67 -18.46 -0.20
CA LEU A 440 -4.10 -17.35 -1.05
C LEU A 440 -3.65 -15.97 -0.54
N LEU A 441 -3.55 -15.80 0.77
CA LEU A 441 -3.36 -14.51 1.43
C LEU A 441 -1.96 -14.34 2.01
N HIS A 442 -1.12 -15.38 2.03
CA HIS A 442 0.26 -15.27 2.51
C HIS A 442 1.26 -15.47 1.37
N THR A 443 2.49 -15.05 1.61
CA THR A 443 3.61 -15.24 0.69
C THR A 443 4.90 -15.41 1.47
N THR A 444 5.96 -15.78 0.77
CA THR A 444 7.31 -15.91 1.32
C THR A 444 8.26 -15.00 0.58
N TYR A 445 9.09 -14.29 1.31
CA TYR A 445 10.15 -13.45 0.75
C TYR A 445 11.44 -14.26 0.65
N LYS A 446 12.08 -14.23 -0.52
CA LYS A 446 13.33 -14.96 -0.75
C LYS A 446 14.48 -13.97 -0.87
N SER A 447 15.63 -14.35 -0.32
CA SER A 447 16.90 -13.72 -0.72
C SER A 447 17.09 -13.97 -2.20
N LYS A 448 17.29 -12.90 -2.99
CA LYS A 448 17.78 -13.03 -4.36
C LYS A 448 19.30 -13.06 -4.38
#